data_AF-A0A968M065-F1
#
_entry.id   AF-A0A968M065-F1
#
_cell.length_a   1.000
_cell.length_b   1.000
_cell.length_c   1.000
_cell.angle_alpha   90.00
_cell.angle_beta   90.00
_cell.angle_gamma   90.00
#
_symmetry.space_group_name_H-M   'P 1'
#
loop_
_entity.id
_entity.type
_entity.pdbx_description
1 polymer ?
#
loop_
_entity_poly.entity_id
_entity_poly.type
_entity_poly.pdbx_seq_one_letter_code
_entity_poly.pdbx_strand_id
1 'polypeptide(L)'
;MKDKLIRNSVLTASTILFIGCLVKLLPNRSFQLFLIAGTLGSTGIALVKKERELQNVYTTINNKILILENQIEKITENPDVNKPELLALIDLQMQEELQKVDEKIASLEQQIEDEVKISNSELQTLITKQNSQNQSATDKLKANLADLEKKIVQTPGDSKLDKTDELGIIELLKCKRVEIEPAPVEHNSQLNQLANHIARNYNSLQDFRWRLIKSIEDSHAFEYCLINKHIEDIQIHTFFGSELRNLGFPEYRYANSSRTMYIPACQDQVKTKFIRFLKGGWFEVYTFNKIIKYLEKNSQLKYEFLLNPYANFFKENDNRVYRKHELDLLLSIEGHLIWIECKSGNAQDDELQKYSDNNRQFLKLPKQNVLVVCFKFSETRAANETQQYPGITVINPKSLLQSIQTILNNRSISSPVLKSTTEIVEV
;
A
#
# COMPACT_ATOMS: atom_id res chain seq x y z
N MET A 1 -27.60 14.53 15.09
CA MET A 1 -26.21 15.05 15.14
C MET A 1 -25.21 14.06 14.54
N LYS A 2 -25.08 12.83 15.08
CA LYS A 2 -24.22 11.76 14.55
C LYS A 2 -24.41 11.48 13.05
N ASP A 3 -25.66 11.41 12.60
CA ASP A 3 -25.98 11.11 11.19
C ASP A 3 -25.61 12.25 10.24
N LYS A 4 -25.70 13.51 10.68
CA LYS A 4 -25.34 14.68 9.88
C LYS A 4 -23.82 14.79 9.74
N LEU A 5 -23.09 14.48 10.80
CA LEU A 5 -21.62 14.41 10.83
C LEU A 5 -21.10 13.27 9.95
N ILE A 6 -21.73 12.09 10.01
CA ILE A 6 -21.41 10.95 9.14
C ILE A 6 -21.70 11.31 7.68
N ARG A 7 -22.83 11.96 7.38
CA ARG A 7 -23.16 12.40 6.01
C ARG A 7 -22.12 13.37 5.44
N ASN A 8 -21.70 14.35 6.23
CA ASN A 8 -20.72 15.34 5.81
C ASN A 8 -19.34 14.70 5.62
N SER A 9 -18.91 13.82 6.52
CA SER A 9 -17.65 13.09 6.39
C SER A 9 -17.63 12.14 5.18
N VAL A 10 -18.75 11.46 4.89
CA VAL A 10 -18.90 10.60 3.72
C VAL A 10 -18.91 11.43 2.44
N LEU A 11 -19.58 12.59 2.43
CA LEU A 11 -19.60 13.47 1.27
C LEU A 11 -18.18 14.01 0.98
N THR A 12 -17.48 14.49 2.00
CA THR A 12 -16.09 14.98 1.88
C THR A 12 -15.13 13.88 1.44
N ALA A 13 -15.23 12.67 2.01
CA ALA A 13 -14.41 11.53 1.60
C ALA A 13 -14.70 11.11 0.15
N SER A 14 -15.97 11.13 -0.26
CA SER A 14 -16.38 10.80 -1.63
C SER A 14 -15.89 11.85 -2.62
N THR A 15 -15.93 13.14 -2.26
CA THR A 15 -15.38 14.23 -3.08
C THR A 15 -13.87 14.12 -3.22
N ILE A 16 -13.14 13.80 -2.14
CA ILE A 16 -11.68 13.57 -2.17
C ILE A 16 -11.34 12.35 -3.05
N LEU A 17 -12.09 11.25 -2.94
CA LEU A 17 -11.92 10.06 -3.77
C LEU A 17 -12.20 10.35 -5.25
N PHE A 18 -13.29 11.07 -5.53
CA PHE A 18 -13.69 11.43 -6.90
C PHE A 18 -12.66 12.37 -7.56
N ILE A 19 -12.14 13.34 -6.81
CA ILE A 19 -11.06 14.24 -7.27
C ILE A 19 -9.76 13.44 -7.47
N GLY A 20 -9.41 12.53 -6.57
CA GLY A 20 -8.24 11.64 -6.72
C GLY A 20 -8.32 10.75 -7.96
N CYS A 21 -9.52 10.29 -8.33
CA CYS A 21 -9.78 9.57 -9.57
C CYS A 21 -9.69 10.46 -10.82
N LEU A 22 -10.23 11.67 -10.79
CA LEU A 22 -10.14 12.65 -11.89
C LEU A 22 -8.69 13.09 -12.15
N VAL A 23 -7.88 13.25 -11.10
CA VAL A 23 -6.45 13.62 -11.20
C VAL A 23 -5.61 12.53 -11.87
N LYS A 24 -6.00 11.24 -11.77
CA LYS A 24 -5.30 10.15 -12.46
C LYS A 24 -5.48 10.16 -13.98
N LEU A 25 -6.49 10.87 -14.50
CA LEU A 25 -6.83 10.88 -15.92
C LEU A 25 -6.16 12.02 -16.71
N LEU A 26 -5.32 12.86 -16.09
CA LEU A 26 -4.77 14.07 -16.74
C LEU A 26 -3.27 13.95 -17.08
N PRO A 27 -2.80 14.38 -18.28
CA PRO A 27 -1.50 13.96 -18.82
C PRO A 27 -0.29 14.86 -18.49
N ASN A 28 -0.46 16.03 -17.85
CA ASN A 28 0.65 16.99 -17.63
C ASN A 28 0.90 17.26 -16.12
N ARG A 29 2.07 16.84 -15.61
CA ARG A 29 2.23 16.49 -14.17
C ARG A 29 3.13 17.38 -13.29
N SER A 30 3.94 18.29 -13.83
CA SER A 30 4.96 19.03 -13.05
C SER A 30 4.48 19.90 -11.88
N PHE A 31 4.00 21.07 -12.30
CA PHE A 31 3.84 22.25 -11.46
C PHE A 31 2.43 22.36 -10.88
N GLN A 32 1.47 21.68 -11.51
CA GLN A 32 0.05 21.75 -11.18
C GLN A 32 -0.36 20.74 -10.10
N LEU A 33 0.31 19.58 -10.03
CA LEU A 33 0.21 18.65 -8.90
C LEU A 33 0.69 19.30 -7.60
N PHE A 34 1.70 20.18 -7.65
CA PHE A 34 2.20 20.90 -6.49
C PHE A 34 1.18 21.90 -5.93
N LEU A 35 0.46 22.62 -6.78
CA LEU A 35 -0.58 23.57 -6.35
C LEU A 35 -1.81 22.86 -5.78
N ILE A 36 -2.31 21.80 -6.44
CA ILE A 36 -3.46 21.02 -5.94
C ILE A 36 -3.10 20.27 -4.66
N ALA A 37 -1.90 19.67 -4.58
CA ALA A 37 -1.42 19.04 -3.35
C ALA A 37 -1.15 20.06 -2.24
N GLY A 38 -0.75 21.29 -2.59
CA GLY A 38 -0.60 22.40 -1.65
C GLY A 38 -1.92 22.80 -1.00
N THR A 39 -2.96 23.04 -1.80
CA THR A 39 -4.31 23.37 -1.31
C THR A 39 -4.92 22.22 -0.50
N LEU A 40 -4.81 20.98 -0.98
CA LEU A 40 -5.28 19.80 -0.23
C LEU A 40 -4.48 19.58 1.06
N GLY A 41 -3.18 19.89 1.04
CA GLY A 41 -2.31 19.84 2.21
C GLY A 41 -2.69 20.86 3.27
N SER A 42 -2.95 22.12 2.88
CA SER A 42 -3.38 23.16 3.82
C SER A 42 -4.76 22.87 4.42
N THR A 43 -5.72 22.41 3.62
CA THR A 43 -7.06 22.01 4.12
C THR A 43 -6.96 20.78 5.03
N GLY A 44 -6.09 19.82 4.71
CA GLY A 44 -5.83 18.67 5.56
C GLY A 44 -5.23 19.06 6.92
N ILE A 45 -4.28 19.99 6.94
CA ILE A 45 -3.69 20.50 8.19
C ILE A 45 -4.72 21.26 9.03
N ALA A 46 -5.58 22.06 8.40
CA ALA A 46 -6.66 22.79 9.09
C ALA A 46 -7.67 21.81 9.73
N LEU A 47 -8.10 20.79 8.99
CA LEU A 47 -8.98 19.73 9.50
C LEU A 47 -8.37 18.95 10.66
N VAL A 48 -7.09 18.57 10.59
CA VAL A 48 -6.39 17.90 11.70
C VAL A 48 -6.28 18.80 12.93
N LYS A 49 -6.07 20.11 12.74
CA LYS A 49 -6.07 21.08 13.84
C LYS A 49 -7.45 21.16 14.50
N LYS A 50 -8.53 21.15 13.71
CA LYS A 50 -9.92 21.16 14.21
C LYS A 50 -10.29 19.86 14.91
N GLU A 51 -9.84 18.71 14.42
CA GLU A 51 -10.00 17.43 15.11
C GLU A 51 -9.33 17.45 16.48
N ARG A 52 -8.12 18.02 16.59
CA ARG A 52 -7.43 18.20 17.87
C ARG A 52 -8.19 19.15 18.81
N GLU A 53 -8.75 20.25 18.30
CA GLU A 53 -9.59 21.17 19.09
C GLU A 53 -10.83 20.44 19.64
N LEU A 54 -11.46 19.57 18.84
CA LEU A 54 -12.58 18.73 19.27
C LEU A 54 -12.18 17.72 20.36
N GLN A 55 -11.02 17.06 20.22
CA GLN A 55 -10.50 16.15 21.25
C GLN A 55 -10.21 16.86 22.57
N ASN A 56 -9.72 18.11 22.53
CA ASN A 56 -9.51 18.92 23.72
C ASN A 56 -10.84 19.26 24.42
N VAL A 57 -11.90 19.52 23.65
CA VAL A 57 -13.26 19.74 24.18
C VAL A 57 -13.76 18.47 24.88
N TYR A 58 -13.65 17.30 24.25
CA TYR A 58 -14.01 16.02 24.86
C TYR A 58 -13.26 15.74 26.16
N THR A 59 -11.94 15.99 26.17
CA THR A 59 -11.12 15.80 27.37
C THR A 59 -11.57 16.72 28.51
N THR A 60 -11.90 17.98 28.19
CA THR A 60 -12.41 18.94 29.18
C THR A 60 -13.74 18.49 29.78
N ILE A 61 -14.64 17.96 28.95
CA ILE A 61 -15.94 17.42 29.40
C ILE A 61 -15.74 16.23 30.33
N ASN A 62 -14.92 15.25 29.94
CA ASN A 62 -14.67 14.05 30.75
C ASN A 62 -14.08 14.41 32.12
N ASN A 63 -13.17 15.39 32.18
CA ASN A 63 -12.62 15.87 33.45
C ASN A 63 -13.68 16.53 34.33
N LYS A 64 -14.63 17.29 33.76
CA LYS A 64 -15.73 17.89 34.52
C LYS A 64 -16.71 16.83 35.03
N ILE A 65 -17.05 15.84 34.21
CA ILE A 65 -17.89 14.69 34.63
C ILE A 65 -17.25 13.99 35.83
N LEU A 66 -15.94 13.71 35.77
CA LEU A 66 -15.23 13.07 36.87
C LEU A 66 -15.26 13.91 38.16
N ILE A 67 -15.15 15.24 38.06
CA ILE A 67 -15.26 16.13 39.23
C ILE A 67 -16.67 16.06 39.83
N LEU A 68 -17.70 16.07 38.99
CA LEU A 68 -19.10 15.97 39.44
C LEU A 68 -19.41 14.62 40.07
N GLU A 69 -18.92 13.51 39.50
CA GLU A 69 -19.06 12.16 40.07
C GLU A 69 -18.45 12.10 41.49
N ASN A 70 -17.23 12.63 41.66
CA ASN A 70 -16.58 12.72 42.97
C ASN A 70 -17.34 13.61 43.97
N GLN A 71 -18.01 14.67 43.49
CA GLN A 71 -18.84 15.51 44.35
C GLN A 71 -20.11 14.77 44.80
N ILE A 72 -20.78 14.06 43.88
CA ILE A 72 -21.97 13.24 44.17
C ILE A 72 -21.63 12.14 45.18
N GLU A 73 -20.47 11.49 45.05
CA GLU A 73 -20.02 10.45 45.99
C GLU A 73 -19.87 11.02 47.42
N LYS A 74 -19.16 12.15 47.58
CA LYS A 74 -18.99 12.82 48.88
C LYS A 74 -20.29 13.27 49.52
N ILE A 75 -21.28 13.65 48.71
CA ILE A 75 -22.61 14.05 49.19
C ILE A 75 -23.40 12.81 49.65
N THR A 76 -23.25 11.70 48.95
CA THR A 76 -23.96 10.46 49.26
C THR A 76 -23.53 9.90 50.61
N GLU A 77 -22.28 10.12 51.00
CA GLU A 77 -21.69 9.70 52.28
C GLU A 77 -22.11 10.55 53.49
N ASN A 78 -22.71 11.73 53.30
CA ASN A 78 -23.05 12.63 54.40
C ASN A 78 -24.58 12.63 54.70
N PRO A 79 -25.05 12.05 55.82
CA PRO A 79 -26.47 11.86 56.10
C PRO A 79 -27.25 13.14 56.46
N ASP A 80 -26.56 14.23 56.83
CA ASP A 80 -27.20 15.48 57.30
C ASP A 80 -27.45 16.53 56.19
N VAL A 81 -27.13 16.22 54.93
CA VAL A 81 -27.26 17.17 53.81
C VAL A 81 -28.66 17.08 53.18
N ASN A 82 -29.27 18.23 52.89
CA ASN A 82 -30.53 18.35 52.15
C ASN A 82 -30.35 17.90 50.68
N LYS A 83 -30.34 16.58 50.45
CA LYS A 83 -30.05 15.94 49.15
C LYS A 83 -30.82 16.50 47.95
N PRO A 84 -32.13 16.83 48.03
CA PRO A 84 -32.88 17.35 46.89
C PRO A 84 -32.37 18.69 46.36
N GLU A 85 -32.01 19.60 47.26
CA GLU A 85 -31.57 20.96 46.88
C GLU A 85 -30.19 20.93 46.22
N LEU A 86 -29.31 20.04 46.69
CA LEU A 86 -27.97 19.88 46.15
C LEU A 86 -27.96 19.15 44.80
N LEU A 87 -28.83 18.16 44.61
CA LEU A 87 -29.03 17.50 43.31
C LEU A 87 -29.55 18.49 42.27
N ALA A 88 -30.50 19.37 42.64
CA ALA A 88 -30.99 20.41 41.74
C ALA A 88 -29.88 21.40 41.32
N LEU A 89 -28.95 21.70 42.23
CA LEU A 89 -27.81 22.59 41.96
C LEU A 89 -26.78 21.94 41.03
N ILE A 90 -26.53 20.64 41.19
CA ILE A 90 -25.67 19.84 40.30
C ILE A 90 -26.29 19.74 38.91
N ASP A 91 -27.59 19.45 38.82
CA ASP A 91 -28.31 19.38 37.55
C ASP A 91 -28.26 20.72 36.81
N LEU A 92 -28.47 21.83 37.51
CA LEU A 92 -28.37 23.17 36.93
C LEU A 92 -26.95 23.45 36.39
N GLN A 93 -25.93 23.14 37.18
CA GLN A 93 -24.53 23.31 36.77
C GLN A 93 -24.16 22.42 35.57
N MET A 94 -24.70 21.19 35.51
CA MET A 94 -24.49 20.29 34.40
C MET A 94 -25.18 20.80 33.12
N GLN A 95 -26.39 21.36 33.24
CA GLN A 95 -27.09 21.98 32.11
C GLN A 95 -26.36 23.19 31.55
N GLU A 96 -25.83 24.08 32.41
CA GLU A 96 -25.03 25.23 31.96
C GLU A 96 -23.77 24.79 31.20
N GLU A 97 -23.10 23.73 31.65
CA GLU A 97 -21.90 23.22 31.00
C GLU A 97 -22.20 22.50 29.68
N LEU A 98 -23.31 21.76 29.61
CA LEU A 98 -23.78 21.17 28.34
C LEU A 98 -24.13 22.25 27.32
N GLN A 99 -24.78 23.33 27.74
CA GLN A 99 -25.07 24.47 26.87
C GLN A 99 -23.78 25.10 26.30
N LYS A 100 -22.76 25.34 27.14
CA LYS A 100 -21.46 25.87 26.68
C LYS A 100 -20.77 24.95 25.67
N VAL A 101 -20.93 23.64 25.83
CA VAL A 101 -20.39 22.64 24.89
C VAL A 101 -21.13 22.70 23.56
N ASP A 102 -22.46 22.74 23.58
CA ASP A 102 -23.27 22.83 22.37
C ASP A 102 -22.98 24.10 21.57
N GLU A 103 -22.84 25.25 22.23
CA GLU A 103 -22.44 26.52 21.61
C GLU A 103 -21.06 26.41 20.95
N LYS A 104 -20.10 25.73 21.60
CA LYS A 104 -18.76 25.54 21.06
C LYS A 104 -18.72 24.55 19.90
N ILE A 105 -19.53 23.49 19.94
CA ILE A 105 -19.70 22.56 18.80
C ILE A 105 -20.29 23.30 17.61
N ALA A 106 -21.36 24.07 17.80
CA ALA A 106 -21.97 24.86 16.73
C ALA A 106 -20.98 25.85 16.10
N SER A 107 -20.15 26.50 16.93
CA SER A 107 -19.08 27.40 16.46
C SER A 107 -18.04 26.67 15.61
N LEU A 108 -17.61 25.47 16.01
CA LEU A 108 -16.66 24.66 15.25
C LEU A 108 -17.26 24.12 13.94
N GLU A 109 -18.52 23.70 13.95
CA GLU A 109 -19.23 23.25 12.76
C GLU A 109 -19.30 24.36 11.70
N GLN A 110 -19.62 25.59 12.11
CA GLN A 110 -19.65 26.74 11.21
C GLN A 110 -18.27 27.04 10.60
N GLN A 111 -17.21 26.98 11.41
CA GLN A 111 -15.85 27.20 10.92
C GLN A 111 -15.41 26.15 9.89
N ILE A 112 -15.78 24.88 10.11
CA ILE A 112 -15.50 23.81 9.15
C ILE A 112 -16.27 24.04 7.84
N GLU A 113 -17.54 24.45 7.92
CA GLU A 113 -18.34 24.77 6.73
C GLU A 113 -17.74 25.91 5.91
N ASP A 114 -17.27 26.96 6.58
CA ASP A 114 -16.60 28.10 5.94
C ASP A 114 -15.28 27.70 5.26
N GLU A 115 -14.44 26.89 5.92
CA GLU A 115 -13.18 26.39 5.34
C GLU A 115 -13.42 25.49 4.12
N VAL A 116 -14.44 24.63 4.16
CA VAL A 116 -14.83 23.78 3.02
C VAL A 116 -15.32 24.64 1.86
N LYS A 117 -16.11 25.68 2.14
CA LYS A 117 -16.61 26.61 1.12
C LYS A 117 -15.47 27.37 0.44
N ILE A 118 -14.49 27.84 1.21
CA ILE A 118 -13.29 28.50 0.69
C ILE A 118 -12.51 27.53 -0.21
N SER A 119 -12.20 26.33 0.28
CA SER A 119 -11.45 25.32 -0.46
C SER A 119 -12.13 24.93 -1.79
N ASN A 120 -13.47 24.80 -1.77
CA ASN A 120 -14.23 24.50 -2.98
C ASN A 120 -14.18 25.64 -4.01
N SER A 121 -14.20 26.91 -3.57
CA SER A 121 -14.11 28.06 -4.47
C SER A 121 -12.72 28.15 -5.15
N GLU A 122 -11.66 27.82 -4.41
CA GLU A 122 -10.30 27.76 -4.95
C GLU A 122 -10.15 26.64 -5.98
N LEU A 123 -10.70 25.45 -5.68
CA LEU A 123 -10.70 24.31 -6.61
C LEU A 123 -11.43 24.62 -7.92
N GLN A 124 -12.61 25.25 -7.85
CA GLN A 124 -13.35 25.65 -9.06
C GLN A 124 -12.57 26.65 -9.93
N THR A 125 -11.85 27.58 -9.29
CA THR A 125 -10.99 28.54 -9.98
C THR A 125 -9.83 27.84 -10.69
N LEU A 126 -9.20 26.85 -10.03
CA LEU A 126 -8.13 26.04 -10.62
C LEU A 126 -8.61 25.19 -11.81
N ILE A 127 -9.78 24.55 -11.70
CA ILE A 127 -10.40 23.77 -12.78
C ILE A 127 -10.67 24.64 -14.01
N THR A 128 -11.23 25.84 -13.80
CA THR A 128 -11.52 26.79 -14.90
C THR A 128 -10.24 27.23 -15.61
N LYS A 129 -9.17 27.49 -14.84
CA LYS A 129 -7.85 27.83 -15.39
C LYS A 129 -7.22 26.66 -16.17
N GLN A 130 -7.44 25.43 -15.73
CA GLN A 130 -6.94 24.23 -16.42
C GLN A 130 -7.64 24.00 -17.76
N ASN A 131 -8.98 24.13 -17.79
CA ASN A 131 -9.75 23.92 -19.02
C ASN A 131 -9.35 24.92 -20.12
N SER A 132 -9.11 26.19 -19.76
CA SER A 132 -8.63 27.19 -20.72
C SER A 132 -7.21 26.91 -21.25
N GLN A 133 -6.30 26.37 -20.42
CA GLN A 133 -4.96 25.97 -20.85
C GLN A 133 -4.96 24.73 -21.76
N ASN A 134 -5.77 23.71 -21.44
CA ASN A 134 -5.90 22.50 -22.25
C ASN A 134 -6.52 22.80 -23.62
N GLN A 135 -7.49 23.71 -23.68
CA GLN A 135 -8.07 24.14 -24.95
C GLN A 135 -6.99 24.77 -25.85
N SER A 136 -6.18 25.68 -25.32
CA SER A 136 -5.08 26.31 -26.07
C SER A 136 -4.02 25.32 -26.55
N ALA A 137 -3.68 24.31 -25.74
CA ALA A 137 -2.73 23.26 -26.13
C ALA A 137 -3.31 22.36 -27.24
N THR A 138 -4.61 22.06 -27.17
CA THR A 138 -5.32 21.28 -28.18
C THR A 138 -5.38 22.02 -29.51
N ASP A 139 -5.63 23.34 -29.48
CA ASP A 139 -5.66 24.17 -30.69
C ASP A 139 -4.27 24.25 -31.35
N LYS A 140 -3.19 24.33 -30.56
CA LYS A 140 -1.81 24.26 -31.07
C LYS A 140 -1.47 22.90 -31.69
N LEU A 141 -1.90 21.79 -31.07
CA LEU A 141 -1.71 20.44 -31.61
C LEU A 141 -2.44 20.24 -32.94
N LYS A 142 -3.68 20.73 -33.05
CA LYS A 142 -4.45 20.71 -34.30
C LYS A 142 -3.77 21.52 -35.40
N ALA A 143 -3.21 22.69 -35.08
CA ALA A 143 -2.45 23.49 -36.03
C ALA A 143 -1.18 22.77 -36.53
N ASN A 144 -0.46 22.08 -35.64
CA ASN A 144 0.73 21.31 -35.99
C ASN A 144 0.41 20.06 -36.83
N LEU A 145 -0.72 19.39 -36.54
CA LEU A 145 -1.20 18.25 -37.32
C LEU A 145 -1.52 18.66 -38.77
N ALA A 146 -2.19 19.80 -38.96
CA ALA A 146 -2.46 20.34 -40.28
C ALA A 146 -1.19 20.71 -41.07
N ASP A 147 -0.11 21.11 -40.39
CA ASP A 147 1.19 21.39 -41.03
C ASP A 147 1.96 20.10 -41.39
N LEU A 148 1.83 19.05 -40.58
CA LEU A 148 2.42 17.72 -40.83
C LEU A 148 1.73 16.98 -41.97
N GLU A 149 0.40 17.03 -42.05
CA GLU A 149 -0.38 16.44 -43.15
C GLU A 149 0.00 17.04 -44.51
N LYS A 150 0.38 18.33 -44.56
CA LYS A 150 0.91 18.96 -45.77
C LYS A 150 2.31 18.47 -46.16
N LYS A 151 3.14 18.06 -45.20
CA LYS A 151 4.50 17.57 -45.45
C LYS A 151 4.55 16.11 -45.92
N ILE A 152 3.56 15.30 -45.56
CA ILE A 152 3.52 13.85 -45.90
C ILE A 152 3.18 13.59 -47.39
N VAL A 153 2.62 14.57 -48.11
CA VAL A 153 2.28 14.43 -49.55
C VAL A 153 3.52 14.54 -50.47
N GLN A 154 4.73 14.80 -49.95
CA GLN A 154 5.93 15.02 -50.77
C GLN A 154 7.16 14.21 -50.36
N THR A 155 7.07 12.89 -50.15
CA THR A 155 8.28 12.04 -50.19
C THR A 155 7.95 10.55 -50.45
N PRO A 156 8.50 9.91 -51.50
CA PRO A 156 8.46 8.46 -51.65
C PRO A 156 9.74 7.79 -51.12
N GLY A 157 9.55 6.66 -50.42
CA GLY A 157 10.49 5.54 -50.41
C GLY A 157 11.51 5.47 -49.26
N ASP A 158 11.47 4.33 -48.58
CA ASP A 158 12.52 3.71 -47.75
C ASP A 158 12.90 4.35 -46.41
N SER A 159 12.37 3.75 -45.33
CA SER A 159 13.16 3.59 -44.12
C SER A 159 12.88 2.25 -43.45
N LYS A 160 13.97 1.51 -43.25
CA LYS A 160 14.08 0.33 -42.40
C LYS A 160 13.50 0.66 -41.01
N LEU A 161 12.68 -0.25 -40.48
CA LEU A 161 12.27 -0.23 -39.08
C LEU A 161 13.49 -0.45 -38.19
N ASP A 162 14.05 0.65 -37.68
CA ASP A 162 14.84 0.67 -36.47
C ASP A 162 13.88 1.00 -35.31
N LYS A 163 13.32 -0.05 -34.70
CA LYS A 163 12.52 0.06 -33.48
C LYS A 163 12.98 -1.00 -32.50
N THR A 164 13.92 -0.63 -31.65
CA THR A 164 14.10 -1.23 -30.32
C THR A 164 12.92 -0.81 -29.43
N ASP A 165 11.72 -1.28 -29.76
CA ASP A 165 10.62 -1.27 -28.79
C ASP A 165 11.01 -2.30 -27.70
N GLU A 166 11.30 -1.81 -26.49
CA GLU A 166 11.58 -2.63 -25.31
C GLU A 166 10.47 -3.68 -25.14
N LEU A 167 10.80 -4.96 -25.34
CA LEU A 167 9.84 -6.06 -25.25
C LEU A 167 9.26 -6.15 -23.83
N GLY A 168 7.94 -6.35 -23.70
CA GLY A 168 7.26 -6.58 -22.43
C GLY A 168 7.66 -7.89 -21.75
N ILE A 169 7.32 -8.08 -20.47
CA ILE A 169 7.69 -9.27 -19.67
C ILE A 169 7.27 -10.56 -20.38
N ILE A 170 6.05 -10.58 -20.92
CA ILE A 170 5.48 -11.75 -21.61
C ILE A 170 6.29 -12.08 -22.86
N GLU A 171 6.65 -11.09 -23.67
CA GLU A 171 7.46 -11.25 -24.87
C GLU A 171 8.87 -11.75 -24.54
N LEU A 172 9.50 -11.19 -23.50
CA LEU A 172 10.83 -11.61 -23.04
C LEU A 172 10.85 -13.07 -22.58
N LEU A 173 9.78 -13.55 -21.95
CA LEU A 173 9.67 -14.93 -21.44
C LEU A 173 9.23 -15.94 -22.52
N LYS A 174 8.42 -15.52 -23.50
CA LYS A 174 8.10 -16.34 -24.69
C LYS A 174 9.36 -16.78 -25.43
N CYS A 175 10.33 -15.89 -25.60
CA CYS A 175 11.64 -16.21 -26.20
C CYS A 175 12.41 -17.30 -25.43
N LYS A 176 12.07 -17.52 -24.16
CA LYS A 176 12.66 -18.54 -23.27
C LYS A 176 11.81 -19.81 -23.17
N ARG A 177 10.77 -19.95 -23.99
CA ARG A 177 9.76 -21.04 -23.91
C ARG A 177 9.12 -21.14 -22.52
N VAL A 178 8.84 -19.98 -21.93
CA VAL A 178 8.06 -19.88 -20.69
C VAL A 178 6.80 -19.10 -21.02
N GLU A 179 5.66 -19.75 -20.81
CA GLU A 179 4.36 -19.09 -20.93
C GLU A 179 3.93 -18.58 -19.56
N ILE A 180 3.47 -17.33 -19.52
CA ILE A 180 3.01 -16.68 -18.30
C ILE A 180 1.50 -16.50 -18.36
N GLU A 181 0.82 -17.02 -17.35
CA GLU A 181 -0.55 -16.70 -17.05
C GLU A 181 -0.55 -15.61 -15.96
N PRO A 182 -0.89 -14.35 -16.29
CA PRO A 182 -0.95 -13.28 -15.29
C PRO A 182 -2.07 -13.56 -14.29
N ALA A 183 -1.78 -13.41 -13.00
CA ALA A 183 -2.81 -13.37 -11.98
C ALA A 183 -3.47 -11.98 -11.94
N PRO A 184 -4.77 -11.89 -11.62
CA PRO A 184 -5.42 -10.60 -11.43
C PRO A 184 -4.74 -9.83 -10.30
N VAL A 185 -4.24 -8.63 -10.61
CA VAL A 185 -3.63 -7.74 -9.62
C VAL A 185 -4.74 -7.10 -8.77
N GLU A 186 -5.05 -7.70 -7.63
CA GLU A 186 -5.92 -7.07 -6.62
C GLU A 186 -5.12 -6.02 -5.84
N HIS A 187 -5.08 -4.79 -6.36
CA HIS A 187 -4.42 -3.68 -5.66
C HIS A 187 -5.31 -3.17 -4.51
N ASN A 188 -5.12 -3.74 -3.31
CA ASN A 188 -5.90 -3.42 -2.12
C ASN A 188 -5.10 -2.53 -1.16
N SER A 189 -5.51 -1.26 -1.02
CA SER A 189 -4.79 -0.28 -0.19
C SER A 189 -4.77 -0.66 1.29
N GLN A 190 -5.80 -1.35 1.79
CA GLN A 190 -5.85 -1.86 3.16
C GLN A 190 -4.84 -3.01 3.37
N LEU A 191 -4.74 -3.95 2.42
CA LEU A 191 -3.69 -5.00 2.48
C LEU A 191 -2.28 -4.40 2.42
N ASN A 192 -2.09 -3.31 1.66
CA ASN A 192 -0.81 -2.60 1.65
C ASN A 192 -0.47 -1.97 3.01
N GLN A 193 -1.45 -1.35 3.68
CA GLN A 193 -1.25 -0.78 5.01
C GLN A 193 -0.91 -1.88 6.03
N LEU A 194 -1.70 -2.96 6.03
CA LEU A 194 -1.50 -4.09 6.94
C LEU A 194 -0.15 -4.79 6.71
N ALA A 195 0.25 -5.02 5.45
CA ALA A 195 1.54 -5.61 5.10
C ALA A 195 2.72 -4.78 5.64
N ASN A 196 2.67 -3.46 5.44
CA ASN A 196 3.68 -2.54 5.97
C ASN A 196 3.71 -2.54 7.50
N HIS A 197 2.54 -2.61 8.14
CA HIS A 197 2.43 -2.68 9.60
C HIS A 197 3.03 -3.97 10.16
N ILE A 198 2.73 -5.12 9.55
CA ILE A 198 3.31 -6.43 9.91
C ILE A 198 4.82 -6.39 9.79
N ALA A 199 5.35 -5.90 8.66
CA ALA A 199 6.79 -5.90 8.41
C ALA A 199 7.57 -5.07 9.44
N ARG A 200 7.04 -3.90 9.83
CA ARG A 200 7.70 -3.00 10.80
C ARG A 200 7.61 -3.51 12.24
N ASN A 201 6.51 -4.19 12.57
CA ASN A 201 6.20 -4.62 13.94
C ASN A 201 6.25 -6.15 14.11
N TYR A 202 7.01 -6.84 13.25
CA TYR A 202 6.98 -8.30 13.17
C TYR A 202 7.27 -8.99 14.50
N ASN A 203 8.26 -8.50 15.26
CA ASN A 203 8.63 -9.08 16.55
C ASN A 203 7.49 -9.01 17.57
N SER A 204 6.72 -7.92 17.56
CA SER A 204 5.55 -7.74 18.42
C SER A 204 4.37 -8.60 17.96
N LEU A 205 4.18 -8.72 16.64
CA LEU A 205 3.01 -9.37 16.03
C LEU A 205 3.17 -10.87 15.72
N GLN A 206 4.37 -11.44 15.77
CA GLN A 206 4.59 -12.81 15.27
C GLN A 206 3.79 -13.88 16.02
N ASP A 207 3.73 -13.80 17.35
CA ASP A 207 2.97 -14.75 18.19
C ASP A 207 1.48 -14.56 17.98
N PHE A 208 1.01 -13.32 18.11
CA PHE A 208 -0.36 -12.91 17.82
C PHE A 208 -0.84 -13.44 16.46
N ARG A 209 -0.06 -13.19 15.39
CA ARG A 209 -0.38 -13.62 14.02
C ARG A 209 -0.46 -15.13 13.91
N TRP A 210 0.48 -15.87 14.52
CA TRP A 210 0.47 -17.33 14.48
C TRP A 210 -0.76 -17.90 15.19
N ARG A 211 -1.08 -17.39 16.39
CA ARG A 211 -2.27 -17.81 17.14
C ARG A 211 -3.56 -17.44 16.42
N LEU A 212 -3.61 -16.27 15.77
CA LEU A 212 -4.75 -15.84 14.96
C LEU A 212 -4.95 -16.77 13.76
N ILE A 213 -3.89 -17.10 13.02
CA ILE A 213 -3.95 -18.08 11.90
C ILE A 213 -4.54 -19.39 12.40
N LYS A 214 -4.04 -19.91 13.53
CA LYS A 214 -4.53 -21.17 14.12
C LYS A 214 -6.00 -21.10 14.48
N SER A 215 -6.43 -20.05 15.16
CA SER A 215 -7.84 -19.85 15.51
C SER A 215 -8.76 -19.83 14.29
N ILE A 216 -8.34 -19.18 13.20
CA ILE A 216 -9.14 -19.12 11.96
C ILE A 216 -9.18 -20.48 11.26
N GLU A 217 -8.05 -21.21 11.21
CA GLU A 217 -7.98 -22.58 10.67
C GLU A 217 -8.91 -23.53 11.43
N ASP A 218 -8.89 -23.46 12.76
CA ASP A 218 -9.69 -24.30 13.65
C ASP A 218 -11.15 -23.81 13.79
N SER A 219 -11.51 -22.72 13.11
CA SER A 219 -12.84 -22.09 13.18
C SER A 219 -13.28 -21.72 14.60
N HIS A 220 -12.33 -21.34 15.45
CA HIS A 220 -12.56 -20.86 16.81
C HIS A 220 -12.56 -19.34 16.87
N ALA A 221 -13.29 -18.79 17.86
CA ALA A 221 -13.12 -17.42 18.26
C ALA A 221 -11.70 -17.21 18.81
N PHE A 222 -11.10 -16.07 18.47
CA PHE A 222 -9.76 -15.70 18.85
C PHE A 222 -9.81 -14.64 19.95
N GLU A 223 -9.15 -14.96 21.05
CA GLU A 223 -8.95 -14.04 22.17
C GLU A 223 -7.45 -13.83 22.43
N TYR A 224 -7.06 -12.58 22.60
CA TYR A 224 -5.67 -12.21 22.88
C TYR A 224 -5.59 -11.12 23.94
N CYS A 225 -5.10 -11.49 25.12
CA CYS A 225 -4.94 -10.60 26.26
C CYS A 225 -3.64 -9.79 26.15
N LEU A 226 -3.75 -8.47 26.26
CA LEU A 226 -2.64 -7.51 26.19
C LEU A 226 -2.35 -6.87 27.55
N ILE A 227 -2.87 -7.40 28.66
CA ILE A 227 -2.80 -6.75 29.98
C ILE A 227 -1.37 -6.45 30.43
N ASN A 228 -0.43 -7.34 30.13
CA ASN A 228 0.99 -7.24 30.49
C ASN A 228 1.87 -6.69 29.35
N LYS A 229 1.26 -6.15 28.28
CA LYS A 229 2.01 -5.57 27.16
C LYS A 229 2.25 -4.08 27.40
N HIS A 230 3.35 -3.57 26.85
CA HIS A 230 3.62 -2.14 26.82
C HIS A 230 2.58 -1.40 25.99
N ILE A 231 2.43 -0.09 26.23
CA ILE A 231 1.41 0.71 25.55
C ILE A 231 1.63 0.75 24.03
N GLU A 232 2.89 0.74 23.59
CA GLU A 232 3.27 0.67 22.18
C GLU A 232 2.81 -0.65 21.55
N ASP A 233 2.99 -1.78 22.24
CA ASP A 233 2.51 -3.08 21.78
C ASP A 233 0.98 -3.12 21.70
N ILE A 234 0.29 -2.53 22.67
CA ILE A 234 -1.18 -2.42 22.64
C ILE A 234 -1.62 -1.62 21.41
N GLN A 235 -0.98 -0.50 21.10
CA GLN A 235 -1.27 0.30 19.91
C GLN A 235 -0.99 -0.48 18.62
N ILE A 236 0.12 -1.21 18.54
CA ILE A 236 0.47 -2.06 17.40
C ILE A 236 -0.62 -3.10 17.14
N HIS A 237 -1.08 -3.80 18.19
CA HIS A 237 -2.07 -4.87 18.07
C HIS A 237 -3.47 -4.31 17.78
N THR A 238 -3.86 -3.22 18.43
CA THR A 238 -5.17 -2.59 18.20
C THR A 238 -5.28 -1.96 16.81
N PHE A 239 -4.20 -1.36 16.29
CA PHE A 239 -4.11 -0.92 14.90
C PHE A 239 -4.29 -2.11 13.94
N PHE A 240 -3.59 -3.22 14.18
CA PHE A 240 -3.74 -4.44 13.39
C PHE A 240 -5.21 -4.90 13.37
N GLY A 241 -5.87 -4.96 14.53
CA GLY A 241 -7.28 -5.35 14.64
C GLY A 241 -8.23 -4.39 13.89
N SER A 242 -7.97 -3.09 13.93
CA SER A 242 -8.74 -2.10 13.15
C SER A 242 -8.59 -2.33 11.64
N GLU A 243 -7.39 -2.66 11.16
CA GLU A 243 -7.19 -3.02 9.74
C GLU A 243 -7.90 -4.32 9.37
N LEU A 244 -7.99 -5.30 10.27
CA LEU A 244 -8.81 -6.49 10.04
C LEU A 244 -10.27 -6.15 9.85
N ARG A 245 -10.79 -5.24 10.69
CA ARG A 245 -12.18 -4.77 10.56
C ARG A 245 -12.44 -4.19 9.17
N ASN A 246 -11.51 -3.39 8.67
CA ASN A 246 -11.58 -2.78 7.34
C ASN A 246 -11.49 -3.81 6.20
N LEU A 247 -10.85 -4.96 6.43
CA LEU A 247 -10.69 -6.07 5.48
C LEU A 247 -11.86 -7.07 5.50
N GLY A 248 -12.94 -6.79 6.23
CA GLY A 248 -14.12 -7.65 6.27
C GLY A 248 -14.21 -8.55 7.51
N PHE A 249 -13.53 -8.20 8.60
CA PHE A 249 -13.76 -8.77 9.93
C PHE A 249 -14.52 -7.78 10.83
N PRO A 250 -15.77 -7.41 10.50
CA PRO A 250 -16.49 -6.29 11.14
C PRO A 250 -16.66 -6.47 12.66
N GLU A 251 -16.66 -7.71 13.13
CA GLU A 251 -16.92 -8.07 14.51
C GLU A 251 -15.67 -8.08 15.41
N TYR A 252 -14.49 -7.67 14.91
CA TYR A 252 -13.33 -7.41 15.78
C TYR A 252 -13.72 -6.43 16.90
N ARG A 253 -13.37 -6.73 18.15
CA ARG A 253 -13.58 -5.85 19.31
C ARG A 253 -12.33 -5.79 20.17
N TYR A 254 -12.12 -4.64 20.80
CA TYR A 254 -11.12 -4.47 21.85
C TYR A 254 -11.81 -4.01 23.13
N ALA A 255 -11.67 -4.78 24.20
CA ALA A 255 -12.20 -4.45 25.51
C ALA A 255 -11.13 -3.71 26.33
N ASN A 256 -11.31 -2.40 26.54
CA ASN A 256 -10.33 -1.58 27.26
C ASN A 256 -10.13 -2.03 28.72
N SER A 257 -11.19 -2.46 29.40
CA SER A 257 -11.15 -2.87 30.81
C SER A 257 -10.30 -4.12 31.04
N SER A 258 -10.40 -5.11 30.16
CA SER A 258 -9.62 -6.34 30.24
C SER A 258 -8.35 -6.32 29.38
N ARG A 259 -8.18 -5.26 28.57
CA ARG A 259 -7.16 -5.16 27.51
C ARG A 259 -7.14 -6.38 26.59
N THR A 260 -8.31 -6.90 26.24
CA THR A 260 -8.45 -8.12 25.43
C THR A 260 -8.95 -7.79 24.04
N MET A 261 -8.28 -8.34 23.02
CA MET A 261 -8.79 -8.37 21.66
C MET A 261 -9.65 -9.62 21.45
N TYR A 262 -10.80 -9.44 20.81
CA TYR A 262 -11.72 -10.50 20.43
C TYR A 262 -11.97 -10.45 18.92
N ILE A 263 -11.82 -11.59 18.24
CA ILE A 263 -12.21 -11.79 16.85
C ILE A 263 -13.08 -13.05 16.82
N PRO A 264 -14.35 -12.99 16.41
CA PRO A 264 -15.21 -14.16 16.38
C PRO A 264 -14.79 -15.16 15.30
N ALA A 265 -15.32 -16.38 15.40
CA ALA A 265 -15.11 -17.41 14.40
C ALA A 265 -15.56 -16.90 13.02
N CYS A 266 -14.67 -17.00 12.03
CA CYS A 266 -14.92 -16.51 10.67
C CYS A 266 -15.73 -17.53 9.86
N GLN A 267 -16.41 -17.10 8.78
CA GLN A 267 -17.07 -17.98 7.79
C GLN A 267 -16.20 -18.20 6.54
N ASP A 268 -16.41 -19.31 5.83
CA ASP A 268 -15.41 -19.96 4.97
C ASP A 268 -14.82 -19.12 3.82
N GLN A 269 -15.56 -18.21 3.20
CA GLN A 269 -15.06 -17.46 2.04
C GLN A 269 -13.99 -16.41 2.40
N VAL A 270 -14.06 -15.81 3.59
CA VAL A 270 -13.08 -14.80 4.05
C VAL A 270 -11.83 -15.48 4.61
N LYS A 271 -11.95 -16.71 5.14
CA LYS A 271 -10.85 -17.47 5.73
C LYS A 271 -9.69 -17.69 4.78
N THR A 272 -9.93 -18.19 3.56
CA THR A 272 -8.83 -18.69 2.72
C THR A 272 -7.91 -17.59 2.22
N LYS A 273 -8.46 -16.50 1.65
CA LYS A 273 -7.65 -15.37 1.15
C LYS A 273 -6.87 -14.72 2.29
N PHE A 274 -7.52 -14.51 3.43
CA PHE A 274 -6.90 -13.86 4.57
C PHE A 274 -5.83 -14.71 5.24
N ILE A 275 -6.06 -16.03 5.41
CA ILE A 275 -5.02 -16.95 5.92
C ILE A 275 -3.80 -16.96 5.00
N ARG A 276 -3.98 -17.00 3.67
CA ARG A 276 -2.86 -16.95 2.71
C ARG A 276 -2.04 -15.68 2.88
N PHE A 277 -2.72 -14.53 2.98
CA PHE A 277 -2.08 -13.25 3.26
C PHE A 277 -1.30 -13.28 4.58
N LEU A 278 -1.93 -13.73 5.68
CA LEU A 278 -1.25 -13.79 6.97
C LEU A 278 -0.08 -14.77 6.97
N LYS A 279 -0.16 -15.92 6.29
CA LYS A 279 0.92 -16.92 6.24
C LYS A 279 2.16 -16.40 5.52
N GLY A 280 1.99 -15.75 4.38
CA GLY A 280 3.10 -15.34 3.52
C GLY A 280 2.85 -14.09 2.69
N GLY A 281 1.63 -13.93 2.16
CA GLY A 281 1.31 -12.88 1.19
C GLY A 281 1.57 -11.45 1.68
N TRP A 282 1.51 -11.19 2.99
CA TRP A 282 1.88 -9.88 3.54
C TRP A 282 3.32 -9.49 3.18
N PHE A 283 4.23 -10.45 3.06
CA PHE A 283 5.63 -10.20 2.78
C PHE A 283 5.89 -9.97 1.29
N GLU A 284 5.16 -10.66 0.42
CA GLU A 284 5.11 -10.38 -1.02
C GLU A 284 4.64 -8.93 -1.26
N VAL A 285 3.50 -8.56 -0.65
CA VAL A 285 2.92 -7.21 -0.74
C VAL A 285 3.87 -6.16 -0.19
N TYR A 286 4.51 -6.41 0.96
CA TYR A 286 5.49 -5.50 1.54
C TYR A 286 6.71 -5.31 0.61
N THR A 287 7.24 -6.41 0.06
CA THR A 287 8.39 -6.41 -0.85
C THR A 287 8.06 -5.62 -2.11
N PHE A 288 6.93 -5.90 -2.74
CA PHE A 288 6.42 -5.16 -3.89
C PHE A 288 6.30 -3.66 -3.61
N ASN A 289 5.61 -3.27 -2.53
CA ASN A 289 5.43 -1.86 -2.16
C ASN A 289 6.77 -1.14 -1.94
N LYS A 290 7.76 -1.83 -1.36
CA LYS A 290 9.10 -1.27 -1.16
C LYS A 290 9.82 -1.02 -2.48
N ILE A 291 9.66 -1.90 -3.46
CA ILE A 291 10.25 -1.79 -4.80
C ILE A 291 9.56 -0.68 -5.59
N ILE A 292 8.23 -0.68 -5.68
CA ILE A 292 7.49 0.35 -6.43
C ILE A 292 7.79 1.74 -5.88
N LYS A 293 7.79 1.92 -4.56
CA LYS A 293 8.16 3.21 -3.96
C LYS A 293 9.60 3.63 -4.31
N TYR A 294 10.51 2.68 -4.50
CA TYR A 294 11.87 2.97 -4.97
C TYR A 294 11.87 3.37 -6.44
N LEU A 295 11.16 2.66 -7.31
CA LEU A 295 11.08 2.95 -8.75
C LEU A 295 10.37 4.28 -9.02
N GLU A 296 9.28 4.60 -8.32
CA GLU A 296 8.55 5.87 -8.43
C GLU A 296 9.42 7.08 -8.06
N LYS A 297 10.35 6.92 -7.11
CA LYS A 297 11.34 7.96 -6.79
C LYS A 297 12.38 8.16 -7.89
N ASN A 298 12.59 7.15 -8.74
CA ASN A 298 13.50 7.17 -9.88
C ASN A 298 12.69 7.27 -11.18
N SER A 299 11.96 8.37 -11.35
CA SER A 299 10.93 8.58 -12.39
C SER A 299 11.41 8.45 -13.85
N GLN A 300 12.70 8.22 -14.08
CA GLN A 300 13.28 7.99 -15.41
C GLN A 300 13.31 6.50 -15.80
N LEU A 301 13.14 5.58 -14.84
CA LEU A 301 13.14 4.15 -15.12
C LEU A 301 11.78 3.71 -15.65
N LYS A 302 11.77 3.13 -16.84
CA LYS A 302 10.62 2.37 -17.34
C LYS A 302 10.59 1.00 -16.68
N TYR A 303 9.42 0.62 -16.17
CA TYR A 303 9.26 -0.70 -15.60
C TYR A 303 7.86 -1.27 -15.84
N GLU A 304 7.80 -2.59 -15.87
CA GLU A 304 6.61 -3.43 -15.87
C GLU A 304 6.74 -4.43 -14.71
N PHE A 305 5.62 -4.93 -14.19
CA PHE A 305 5.64 -6.00 -13.20
C PHE A 305 4.44 -6.94 -13.36
N LEU A 306 4.62 -8.17 -12.90
CA LEU A 306 3.57 -9.17 -12.70
C LEU A 306 3.66 -9.70 -11.26
N LEU A 307 2.53 -9.66 -10.54
CA LEU A 307 2.41 -10.21 -9.19
C LEU A 307 1.76 -11.58 -9.24
N ASN A 308 2.37 -12.55 -8.56
CA ASN A 308 1.92 -13.93 -8.46
C ASN A 308 1.55 -14.59 -9.83
N PRO A 309 2.27 -14.33 -10.96
CA PRO A 309 1.97 -15.04 -12.20
C PRO A 309 2.25 -16.54 -12.08
N TYR A 310 1.49 -17.34 -12.83
CA TYR A 310 1.84 -18.73 -13.05
C TYR A 310 2.73 -18.88 -14.28
N ALA A 311 3.91 -19.45 -14.10
CA ALA A 311 4.80 -19.86 -15.17
C ALA A 311 4.55 -21.32 -15.55
N ASN A 312 4.23 -21.53 -16.82
CA ASN A 312 4.19 -22.85 -17.44
C ASN A 312 5.55 -23.12 -18.07
N PHE A 313 6.28 -24.08 -17.51
CA PHE A 313 7.57 -24.52 -18.00
C PHE A 313 7.42 -25.72 -18.91
N PHE A 314 8.12 -25.69 -20.04
CA PHE A 314 8.11 -26.73 -21.06
C PHE A 314 9.49 -27.42 -21.10
N LYS A 315 9.51 -28.72 -21.41
CA LYS A 315 10.77 -29.44 -21.66
C LYS A 315 11.28 -29.14 -23.07
N GLU A 316 12.59 -29.29 -23.25
CA GLU A 316 13.20 -29.13 -24.56
C GLU A 316 12.63 -30.17 -25.53
N ASN A 317 12.00 -29.71 -26.62
CA ASN A 317 11.31 -30.51 -27.65
C ASN A 317 9.97 -31.14 -27.24
N ASP A 318 9.33 -30.66 -26.18
CA ASP A 318 7.96 -31.04 -25.80
C ASP A 318 7.08 -29.79 -25.64
N ASN A 319 5.92 -29.78 -26.30
CA ASN A 319 4.94 -28.70 -26.22
C ASN A 319 3.95 -28.89 -25.05
N ARG A 320 4.14 -29.91 -24.21
CA ARG A 320 3.36 -30.12 -23.00
C ARG A 320 3.97 -29.36 -21.82
N VAL A 321 3.11 -28.79 -20.99
CA VAL A 321 3.51 -28.17 -19.72
C VAL A 321 4.13 -29.25 -18.84
N TYR A 322 5.43 -29.14 -18.60
CA TYR A 322 6.17 -30.01 -17.71
C TYR A 322 5.89 -29.66 -16.24
N ARG A 323 5.88 -28.36 -15.94
CA ARG A 323 5.68 -27.85 -14.58
C ARG A 323 4.96 -26.51 -14.62
N LYS A 324 3.96 -26.35 -13.76
CA LYS A 324 3.36 -25.06 -13.43
C LYS A 324 3.91 -24.57 -12.10
N HIS A 325 4.36 -23.33 -12.04
CA HIS A 325 4.93 -22.73 -10.83
C HIS A 325 4.45 -21.29 -10.68
N GLU A 326 3.88 -20.96 -9.53
CA GLU A 326 3.65 -19.56 -9.14
C GLU A 326 4.99 -18.88 -8.85
N LEU A 327 5.19 -17.68 -9.40
CA LEU A 327 6.32 -16.82 -9.12
C LEU A 327 5.80 -15.61 -8.35
N ASP A 328 6.42 -15.22 -7.23
CA ASP A 328 5.83 -14.15 -6.39
C ASP A 328 5.84 -12.78 -7.09
N LEU A 329 6.97 -12.40 -7.71
CA LEU A 329 7.10 -11.14 -8.41
C LEU A 329 8.07 -11.23 -9.59
N LEU A 330 7.59 -10.89 -10.78
CA LEU A 330 8.41 -10.63 -11.95
C LEU A 330 8.43 -9.14 -12.23
N LEU A 331 9.61 -8.57 -12.44
CA LEU A 331 9.78 -7.19 -12.92
C LEU A 331 10.55 -7.18 -14.23
N SER A 332 10.17 -6.30 -15.14
CA SER A 332 11.04 -5.82 -16.20
C SER A 332 11.37 -4.37 -15.88
N ILE A 333 12.65 -4.05 -15.73
CA ILE A 333 13.10 -2.67 -15.58
C ILE A 333 14.04 -2.39 -16.75
N GLU A 334 13.66 -1.47 -17.64
CA GLU A 334 14.44 -1.15 -18.85
C GLU A 334 14.76 -2.39 -19.70
N GLY A 335 13.81 -3.33 -19.81
CA GLY A 335 13.97 -4.60 -20.54
C GLY A 335 14.73 -5.69 -19.77
N HIS A 336 15.19 -5.44 -18.54
CA HIS A 336 15.84 -6.45 -17.71
C HIS A 336 14.84 -7.19 -16.83
N LEU A 337 14.68 -8.49 -17.09
CA LEU A 337 13.89 -9.35 -16.24
C LEU A 337 14.59 -9.63 -14.90
N ILE A 338 13.83 -9.43 -13.83
CA ILE A 338 14.18 -9.75 -12.45
C ILE A 338 13.06 -10.62 -11.89
N TRP A 339 13.41 -11.78 -11.36
CA TRP A 339 12.50 -12.62 -10.58
C TRP A 339 12.80 -12.44 -9.11
N ILE A 340 11.75 -12.17 -8.32
CA ILE A 340 11.82 -12.03 -6.88
C ILE A 340 10.86 -13.04 -6.25
N GLU A 341 11.41 -13.90 -5.40
CA GLU A 341 10.68 -14.86 -4.57
C GLU A 341 10.75 -14.43 -3.10
N CYS A 342 9.65 -14.51 -2.36
CA CYS A 342 9.48 -14.00 -1.01
C CYS A 342 9.28 -15.15 -0.01
N LYS A 343 10.13 -15.19 1.03
CA LYS A 343 10.01 -16.12 2.14
C LYS A 343 9.85 -15.39 3.47
N SER A 344 8.63 -15.38 3.99
CA SER A 344 8.29 -14.76 5.28
C SER A 344 8.76 -15.59 6.49
N GLY A 345 8.93 -16.90 6.30
CA GLY A 345 9.42 -17.86 7.30
C GLY A 345 10.92 -18.15 7.17
N ASN A 346 11.36 -19.22 7.85
CA ASN A 346 12.68 -19.79 7.60
C ASN A 346 12.58 -20.66 6.35
N ALA A 347 13.16 -20.19 5.23
CA ALA A 347 13.25 -21.01 4.03
C ALA A 347 14.00 -22.31 4.34
N GLN A 348 13.47 -23.41 3.84
CA GLN A 348 14.09 -24.73 3.91
C GLN A 348 15.01 -24.97 2.70
N ASP A 349 15.96 -25.88 2.84
CA ASP A 349 16.96 -26.15 1.80
C ASP A 349 16.34 -26.67 0.49
N ASP A 350 15.30 -27.50 0.59
CA ASP A 350 14.55 -28.03 -0.55
C ASP A 350 13.80 -26.92 -1.32
N GLU A 351 13.31 -25.89 -0.62
CA GLU A 351 12.71 -24.71 -1.25
C GLU A 351 13.75 -23.91 -2.03
N LEU A 352 14.90 -23.61 -1.42
CA LEU A 352 15.98 -22.84 -2.06
C LEU A 352 16.56 -23.59 -3.27
N GLN A 353 16.75 -24.89 -3.14
CA GLN A 353 17.17 -25.77 -4.23
C GLN A 353 16.15 -25.74 -5.39
N LYS A 354 14.85 -25.84 -5.07
CA LYS A 354 13.78 -25.74 -6.08
C LYS A 354 13.85 -24.44 -6.87
N TYR A 355 14.09 -23.29 -6.24
CA TYR A 355 14.20 -22.01 -6.94
C TYR A 355 15.43 -21.93 -7.83
N SER A 356 16.58 -22.39 -7.31
CA SER A 356 17.83 -22.52 -8.06
C SER A 356 17.65 -23.36 -9.32
N ASP A 357 17.00 -24.52 -9.20
CA ASP A 357 16.77 -25.43 -10.33
C ASP A 357 15.76 -24.86 -11.32
N ASN A 358 14.68 -24.23 -10.85
CA ASN A 358 13.70 -23.57 -11.72
C ASN A 358 14.35 -22.48 -12.57
N ASN A 359 15.23 -21.66 -11.99
CA ASN A 359 15.96 -20.68 -12.78
C ASN A 359 16.90 -21.37 -13.77
N ARG A 360 17.76 -22.28 -13.32
CA ARG A 360 18.80 -22.87 -14.17
C ARG A 360 18.22 -23.68 -15.34
N GLN A 361 17.11 -24.35 -15.13
CA GLN A 361 16.51 -25.22 -16.14
C GLN A 361 15.60 -24.44 -17.10
N PHE A 362 14.81 -23.49 -16.59
CA PHE A 362 13.72 -22.90 -17.38
C PHE A 362 13.90 -21.40 -17.64
N LEU A 363 13.93 -20.56 -16.60
CA LEU A 363 13.97 -19.10 -16.78
C LEU A 363 15.31 -18.62 -17.36
N LYS A 364 16.40 -19.31 -17.00
CA LYS A 364 17.78 -19.05 -17.45
C LYS A 364 18.12 -17.55 -17.34
N LEU A 365 17.74 -16.95 -16.21
CA LEU A 365 18.10 -15.58 -15.88
C LEU A 365 19.49 -15.57 -15.23
N PRO A 366 20.26 -14.48 -15.40
CA PRO A 366 21.49 -14.30 -14.64
C PRO A 366 21.22 -14.48 -13.15
N LYS A 367 22.14 -15.15 -12.42
CA LYS A 367 21.97 -15.45 -10.99
C LYS A 367 21.59 -14.20 -10.18
N GLN A 368 22.26 -13.09 -10.45
CA GLN A 368 22.03 -11.82 -9.78
C GLN A 368 20.63 -11.21 -10.05
N ASN A 369 19.93 -11.65 -11.10
CA ASN A 369 18.58 -11.22 -11.44
C ASN A 369 17.49 -12.10 -10.79
N VAL A 370 17.87 -13.15 -10.05
CA VAL A 370 16.92 -14.00 -9.34
C VAL A 370 17.13 -13.87 -7.84
N LEU A 371 16.27 -13.07 -7.22
CA LEU A 371 16.38 -12.71 -5.80
C LEU A 371 15.42 -13.57 -4.99
N VAL A 372 15.94 -14.33 -4.02
CA VAL A 372 15.11 -14.97 -2.99
C VAL A 372 15.24 -14.15 -1.72
N VAL A 373 14.20 -13.39 -1.39
CA VAL A 373 14.17 -12.52 -0.20
C VAL A 373 13.68 -13.33 0.98
N CYS A 374 14.55 -13.61 1.94
CA CYS A 374 14.22 -14.35 3.16
C CYS A 374 14.10 -13.38 4.34
N PHE A 375 12.88 -13.18 4.84
CA PHE A 375 12.56 -12.19 5.88
C PHE A 375 13.35 -12.43 7.18
N LYS A 376 13.53 -13.71 7.56
CA LYS A 376 14.19 -14.10 8.81
C LYS A 376 15.70 -14.32 8.71
N PHE A 377 16.29 -14.19 7.52
CA PHE A 377 17.72 -14.50 7.36
C PHE A 377 18.59 -13.32 7.80
N SER A 378 19.68 -13.63 8.49
CA SER A 378 20.79 -12.67 8.67
C SER A 378 21.54 -12.48 7.35
N GLU A 379 22.31 -11.41 7.25
CA GLU A 379 23.15 -11.14 6.06
C GLU A 379 24.17 -12.28 5.84
N THR A 380 24.80 -12.77 6.90
CA THR A 380 25.74 -13.90 6.85
C THR A 380 25.07 -15.16 6.33
N ARG A 381 23.87 -15.49 6.82
CA ARG A 381 23.14 -16.66 6.33
C ARG A 381 22.81 -16.47 4.85
N ALA A 382 22.23 -15.35 4.46
CA ALA A 382 21.88 -15.08 3.07
C ALA A 382 23.09 -15.17 2.12
N ALA A 383 24.27 -14.72 2.55
CA ALA A 383 25.51 -14.85 1.78
C ALA A 383 25.94 -16.32 1.61
N ASN A 384 25.89 -17.14 2.67
CA ASN A 384 26.23 -18.57 2.60
C ASN A 384 25.26 -19.31 1.65
N GLU A 385 23.96 -19.05 1.77
CA GLU A 385 22.92 -19.67 0.95
C GLU A 385 23.08 -19.25 -0.53
N THR A 386 23.46 -17.99 -0.78
CA THR A 386 23.81 -17.53 -2.14
C THR A 386 24.99 -18.30 -2.72
N GLN A 387 25.99 -18.67 -1.93
CA GLN A 387 27.12 -19.47 -2.42
C GLN A 387 26.69 -20.91 -2.73
N GLN A 388 25.85 -21.48 -1.87
CA GLN A 388 25.36 -22.85 -1.98
C GLN A 388 24.45 -23.07 -3.21
N TYR A 389 23.59 -22.11 -3.54
CA TYR A 389 22.61 -22.25 -4.62
C TYR A 389 23.00 -21.45 -5.87
N PRO A 390 23.52 -22.09 -6.94
CA PRO A 390 24.11 -21.38 -8.08
C PRO A 390 23.09 -20.65 -8.97
N GLY A 391 21.81 -21.01 -8.90
CA GLY A 391 20.75 -20.41 -9.72
C GLY A 391 20.11 -19.16 -9.12
N ILE A 392 20.40 -18.79 -7.88
CA ILE A 392 19.72 -17.70 -7.17
C ILE A 392 20.68 -16.85 -6.33
N THR A 393 20.25 -15.63 -6.05
CA THR A 393 20.86 -14.75 -5.05
C THR A 393 19.89 -14.63 -3.87
N VAL A 394 20.31 -15.16 -2.71
CA VAL A 394 19.53 -15.11 -1.47
C VAL A 394 19.87 -13.83 -0.72
N ILE A 395 18.85 -13.07 -0.34
CA ILE A 395 18.99 -11.78 0.35
C ILE A 395 17.99 -11.67 1.50
N ASN A 396 18.17 -10.65 2.34
CA ASN A 396 17.17 -10.27 3.34
C ASN A 396 16.48 -8.95 2.93
N PRO A 397 15.43 -8.51 3.65
CA PRO A 397 14.70 -7.29 3.30
C PRO A 397 15.54 -6.00 3.35
N LYS A 398 16.67 -5.99 4.08
CA LYS A 398 17.54 -4.80 4.20
C LYS A 398 18.33 -4.58 2.90
N SER A 399 18.85 -5.66 2.32
CA SER A 399 19.68 -5.62 1.10
C SER A 399 18.90 -5.47 -0.20
N LEU A 400 17.57 -5.70 -0.19
CA LEU A 400 16.71 -5.71 -1.39
C LEU A 400 16.94 -4.55 -2.37
N LEU A 401 16.86 -3.30 -1.90
CA LEU A 401 16.97 -2.14 -2.80
C LEU A 401 18.39 -1.97 -3.33
N GLN A 402 19.41 -2.30 -2.52
CA GLN A 402 20.80 -2.28 -2.96
C GLN A 402 21.06 -3.35 -4.03
N SER A 403 20.49 -4.55 -3.88
CA SER A 403 20.57 -5.61 -4.90
C SER A 403 19.93 -5.17 -6.21
N ILE A 404 18.73 -4.58 -6.17
CA ILE A 404 18.07 -4.02 -7.37
C ILE A 404 18.95 -2.95 -8.01
N GLN A 405 19.46 -2.00 -7.22
CA GLN A 405 20.35 -0.96 -7.73
C GLN A 405 21.62 -1.55 -8.37
N THR A 406 22.17 -2.63 -7.81
CA THR A 406 23.37 -3.30 -8.34
C THR A 406 23.07 -3.96 -9.69
N ILE A 407 21.91 -4.61 -9.83
CA ILE A 407 21.44 -5.17 -11.12
C ILE A 407 21.35 -4.06 -12.17
N LEU A 408 20.75 -2.91 -11.80
CA LEU A 408 20.60 -1.77 -12.69
C LEU A 408 21.93 -1.08 -13.04
N ASN A 409 22.91 -1.06 -12.14
CA ASN A 409 24.22 -0.45 -12.39
C ASN A 409 25.14 -1.33 -13.26
N ASN A 410 25.04 -2.65 -13.11
CA ASN A 410 25.79 -3.61 -13.94
C ASN A 410 25.35 -3.59 -15.43
N ARG A 411 24.26 -2.89 -15.74
CA ARG A 411 23.83 -2.47 -17.09
C ARG A 411 24.96 -1.74 -17.83
N SER A 412 25.65 -0.83 -17.16
CA SER A 412 26.59 0.11 -17.80
C SER A 412 27.86 -0.55 -18.33
N ILE A 413 28.12 -1.82 -17.97
CA ILE A 413 29.35 -2.54 -18.33
C ILE A 413 29.08 -3.59 -19.43
N SER A 414 27.82 -3.95 -19.69
CA SER A 414 27.46 -5.12 -20.51
C SER A 414 26.60 -4.83 -21.75
N SER A 415 26.53 -3.59 -22.23
CA SER A 415 26.04 -3.33 -23.60
C SER A 415 26.95 -4.08 -24.60
N PRO A 416 26.44 -5.09 -25.32
CA PRO A 416 27.17 -5.64 -26.44
C PRO A 416 27.07 -4.61 -27.55
N VAL A 417 28.15 -3.86 -27.76
CA VAL A 417 28.42 -3.31 -29.09
C VAL A 417 28.49 -4.52 -30.00
N LEU A 418 27.43 -4.75 -30.78
CA LEU A 418 27.44 -5.61 -31.95
C LEU A 418 28.62 -5.14 -32.82
N LYS A 419 29.77 -5.79 -32.66
CA LYS A 419 30.83 -5.70 -33.65
C LYS A 419 30.27 -6.36 -34.90
N SER A 420 29.94 -5.55 -35.90
CA SER A 420 29.75 -6.00 -37.25
C SER A 420 31.07 -6.62 -37.73
N THR A 421 31.21 -7.93 -37.62
CA THR A 421 32.19 -8.69 -38.39
C THR A 421 31.67 -8.76 -39.82
N THR A 422 32.00 -7.75 -40.61
CA THR A 422 32.03 -7.87 -42.06
C THR A 422 33.37 -8.51 -42.41
N GLU A 423 33.44 -9.84 -42.39
CA GLU A 423 34.48 -10.55 -43.13
C GLU A 423 34.14 -10.44 -44.61
N ILE A 424 34.82 -9.53 -45.29
CA ILE A 424 34.93 -9.53 -46.75
C ILE A 424 35.93 -10.65 -47.07
N VAL A 425 35.42 -11.76 -47.59
CA VAL A 425 36.23 -12.73 -48.32
C VAL A 425 36.40 -12.17 -49.74
N GLU A 426 37.56 -11.58 -50.01
CA GLU A 426 38.03 -11.36 -51.39
C GLU A 426 38.94 -12.53 -51.79
N VAL A 427 38.45 -13.26 -52.80
CA VAL A 427 39.11 -14.11 -53.83
C VAL A 427 40.13 -15.15 -53.36
#